data_AF-A0A7J3CAG8-F1
#
_entry.id   AF-A0A7J3CAG8-F1
#
_cell.length_a   1.000
_cell.length_b   1.000
_cell.length_c   1.000
_cell.angle_alpha   90.00
_cell.angle_beta   90.00
_cell.angle_gamma   90.00
#
_symmetry.space_group_name_H-M   'P 1'
#
loop_
_entity.id
_entity.type
_entity.pdbx_description
1 polymer ?
#
loop_
_entity_poly.entity_id
_entity_poly.type
_entity_poly.pdbx_seq_one_letter_code
_entity_poly.pdbx_strand_id
1 'polypeptide(L)'
;MQDGVYEFHTIVGPNLESDFRKLVIDLKNIGYIPVIGKGKESGSDYIISVIKRRKSKTFGVWINIVLLVATLISTIYVGEGLYAGYFDITKFSWDLYFYGFLYFSLPLLVILGSHEFGHYFMARRSGVSASLPFFMPAPFTLLGTLGAFISLRDPLPDRKTLIKIGAAGPLVGFGMSIVVGIIGAYLGTIQKPVNVTSSQISYLISLPLIYYILPGIQTLNVHPVAFAAWVGFLVTAINLFPIGQLDGGHVARGLLGKNARYFSYAFIIILIVLGIYYVSWILFAILIIILGLNHPPPLNDISKPGRKEIMVGIIAIALVAICFSPVPFAEHVAPNNASVDLSEGNNFALFGNPYFGSDNMVLQINNSNNYVVNLTVAVKVPRGLSSTPSFNESMSPMEKKSYDVSVIPSNNSSLGTYNFTVRVTISSKVWNFARNITVVSLDTNLTANNQNPYYDNSTVMNLTIGNHGHSALLEVYRFNVSSIFYINGTTGTTGTHSFVEVPSNSSVNITALFYTSSMPAGIIFVDRNTHWGALAIFYIPTTSMYYKLII
;
A
#
# COMPACT_ATOMS: atom_id res chain seq x y z
N MET A 1 -51.17 -3.70 -42.79
CA MET A 1 -50.72 -4.99 -42.24
C MET A 1 -49.42 -5.38 -42.93
N GLN A 2 -48.29 -5.19 -42.26
CA GLN A 2 -47.04 -5.86 -42.59
C GLN A 2 -46.59 -6.58 -41.31
N ASP A 3 -46.25 -7.87 -41.42
CA ASP A 3 -45.61 -8.68 -40.37
C ASP A 3 -46.33 -8.86 -39.03
N GLY A 4 -47.67 -8.88 -39.01
CA GLY A 4 -48.44 -9.16 -37.79
C GLY A 4 -48.41 -8.05 -36.73
N VAL A 5 -48.02 -6.84 -37.15
CA VAL A 5 -48.10 -5.60 -36.36
C VAL A 5 -49.33 -4.82 -36.81
N TYR A 6 -50.20 -4.46 -35.86
CA TYR A 6 -51.36 -3.59 -36.12
C TYR A 6 -50.99 -2.16 -35.81
N GLU A 7 -51.09 -1.25 -36.78
CA GLU A 7 -50.79 0.17 -36.60
C GLU A 7 -52.08 0.99 -36.61
N PHE A 8 -52.20 1.87 -35.61
CA PHE A 8 -53.34 2.76 -35.42
C PHE A 8 -52.84 4.20 -35.40
N HIS A 9 -53.40 5.04 -36.27
CA HIS A 9 -53.10 6.48 -36.31
C HIS A 9 -54.05 7.21 -35.36
N THR A 10 -53.52 8.06 -34.49
CA THR A 10 -54.33 8.73 -33.47
C THR A 10 -53.92 10.18 -33.26
N ILE A 11 -54.89 10.98 -32.83
CA ILE A 11 -54.71 12.36 -32.36
C ILE A 11 -54.78 12.31 -30.83
N VAL A 12 -53.75 12.81 -30.18
CA VAL A 12 -53.55 12.61 -28.75
C VAL A 12 -54.24 13.70 -27.93
N GLY A 13 -55.06 13.29 -26.96
CA GLY A 13 -55.68 14.18 -25.97
C GLY A 13 -54.74 14.61 -24.84
N PRO A 14 -55.16 15.54 -23.96
CA PRO A 14 -54.32 16.13 -22.91
C PRO A 14 -53.81 15.12 -21.86
N ASN A 15 -54.43 13.95 -21.73
CA ASN A 15 -54.13 12.91 -20.74
C ASN A 15 -53.42 11.67 -21.34
N LEU A 16 -52.61 11.86 -22.39
CA LEU A 16 -51.89 10.78 -23.10
C LEU A 16 -51.32 9.70 -22.18
N GLU A 17 -50.64 10.11 -21.11
CA GLU A 17 -49.89 9.19 -20.26
C GLU A 17 -50.79 8.24 -19.47
N SER A 18 -51.91 8.73 -18.92
CA SER A 18 -52.86 7.88 -18.18
C SER A 18 -53.62 6.95 -19.11
N ASP A 19 -54.02 7.46 -20.27
CA ASP A 19 -54.86 6.73 -21.22
C ASP A 19 -54.04 5.63 -21.90
N PHE A 20 -52.80 5.93 -22.30
CA PHE A 20 -51.87 4.94 -22.82
C PHE A 20 -51.53 3.87 -21.78
N ARG A 21 -51.42 4.24 -20.50
CA ARG A 21 -51.15 3.26 -19.43
C ARG A 21 -52.31 2.30 -19.23
N LYS A 22 -53.57 2.76 -19.32
CA LYS A 22 -54.75 1.89 -19.30
C LYS A 22 -54.73 0.93 -20.49
N LEU A 23 -54.47 1.44 -21.69
CA LEU A 23 -54.34 0.64 -22.91
C LEU A 23 -53.27 -0.46 -22.80
N VAL A 24 -52.12 -0.16 -22.18
CA VAL A 24 -51.07 -1.15 -21.91
C VAL A 24 -51.59 -2.27 -21.00
N ILE A 25 -52.35 -1.95 -19.95
CA ILE A 25 -52.90 -2.94 -19.02
C ILE A 25 -53.92 -3.85 -19.73
N ASP A 26 -54.85 -3.25 -20.48
CA ASP A 26 -55.92 -3.96 -21.16
C ASP A 26 -55.37 -4.92 -22.23
N LEU A 27 -54.46 -4.44 -23.08
CA LEU A 27 -53.83 -5.27 -24.12
C LEU A 27 -52.91 -6.35 -23.54
N LYS A 28 -52.25 -6.07 -22.40
CA LYS A 28 -51.38 -7.06 -21.74
C LYS A 28 -52.15 -8.29 -21.28
N ASN A 29 -53.41 -8.15 -20.87
CA ASN A 29 -54.28 -9.25 -20.48
C ASN A 29 -54.64 -10.17 -21.67
N ILE A 30 -54.69 -9.61 -22.88
CA ILE A 30 -55.03 -10.32 -24.12
C ILE A 30 -53.75 -10.84 -24.82
N GLY A 31 -52.56 -10.52 -24.30
CA GLY A 31 -51.28 -11.00 -24.83
C GLY A 31 -50.65 -10.12 -25.90
N TYR A 32 -51.05 -8.85 -25.97
CA TYR A 32 -50.50 -7.83 -26.87
C TYR A 32 -49.88 -6.68 -26.08
N ILE A 33 -49.00 -5.91 -26.72
CA ILE A 33 -48.36 -4.73 -26.11
C ILE A 33 -48.42 -3.57 -27.11
N PRO A 34 -48.97 -2.40 -26.73
CA PRO A 34 -48.94 -1.22 -27.57
C PRO A 34 -47.60 -0.47 -27.40
N VAL A 35 -47.10 0.09 -28.49
CA VAL A 35 -45.95 0.99 -28.54
C VAL A 35 -46.40 2.27 -29.22
N ILE A 36 -46.15 3.44 -28.62
CA ILE A 36 -46.49 4.73 -29.23
C ILE A 36 -45.24 5.41 -29.78
N GLY A 37 -45.32 5.82 -31.04
CA GLY A 37 -44.29 6.56 -31.76
C GLY A 37 -44.83 7.83 -32.41
N LYS A 38 -43.93 8.68 -32.91
CA LYS A 38 -44.33 9.85 -33.71
C LYS A 38 -44.73 9.42 -35.11
N GLY A 39 -45.85 9.96 -35.60
CA GLY A 39 -46.31 9.74 -36.97
C GLY A 39 -45.35 10.37 -37.99
N LYS A 40 -45.11 9.68 -39.11
CA LYS A 40 -44.34 10.21 -40.26
C LYS A 40 -45.23 10.82 -41.35
N GLU A 41 -46.55 10.62 -41.28
CA GLU A 41 -47.51 11.05 -42.31
C GLU A 41 -48.31 12.29 -41.90
N SER A 42 -48.64 13.11 -42.89
CA SER A 42 -49.33 14.40 -42.75
C SER A 42 -50.79 14.18 -42.33
N GLY A 43 -51.09 14.38 -41.05
CA GLY A 43 -52.47 14.34 -40.51
C GLY A 43 -52.64 13.57 -39.19
N SER A 44 -51.68 12.74 -38.80
CA SER A 44 -51.67 12.05 -37.50
C SER A 44 -50.39 12.35 -36.73
N ASP A 45 -50.50 13.00 -35.57
CA ASP A 45 -49.32 13.35 -34.75
C ASP A 45 -48.59 12.10 -34.21
N TYR A 46 -49.31 10.99 -34.02
CA TYR A 46 -48.80 9.78 -33.37
C TYR A 46 -49.33 8.47 -33.97
N ILE A 47 -48.50 7.42 -33.93
CA ILE A 47 -48.82 6.05 -34.36
C ILE A 47 -48.72 5.14 -33.14
N ILE A 48 -49.74 4.31 -32.92
CA ILE A 48 -49.73 3.21 -31.94
C ILE A 48 -49.57 1.90 -32.69
N SER A 49 -48.44 1.23 -32.50
CA SER A 49 -48.16 -0.09 -33.04
C SER A 49 -48.42 -1.15 -31.97
N VAL A 50 -49.31 -2.10 -32.24
CA VAL A 50 -49.65 -3.20 -31.35
C VAL A 50 -48.91 -4.46 -31.81
N ILE A 51 -48.05 -4.97 -30.93
CA ILE A 51 -47.22 -6.15 -31.18
C ILE A 51 -47.62 -7.31 -30.27
N LYS A 52 -47.50 -8.54 -30.76
CA LYS A 52 -47.73 -9.74 -29.96
C LYS A 52 -46.68 -9.85 -28.86
N ARG A 53 -47.10 -10.06 -27.61
CA ARG A 53 -46.18 -10.24 -26.48
C ARG A 53 -45.41 -11.55 -26.65
N ARG A 54 -44.09 -11.46 -26.79
CA ARG A 54 -43.22 -12.64 -26.71
C ARG A 54 -43.22 -13.13 -25.26
N LYS A 55 -43.73 -14.33 -25.01
CA LYS A 55 -43.64 -14.95 -23.67
C LYS A 55 -42.17 -15.22 -23.36
N SER A 56 -41.61 -14.49 -22.40
CA SER A 56 -40.27 -14.76 -21.86
C SER A 56 -40.28 -16.12 -21.16
N LYS A 57 -39.31 -16.99 -21.46
CA LYS A 57 -39.11 -18.23 -20.70
C LYS A 57 -38.63 -17.85 -19.31
N THR A 58 -39.39 -18.18 -18.28
CA THR A 58 -38.97 -17.94 -16.90
C THR A 58 -38.05 -19.06 -16.45
N PHE A 59 -36.88 -18.70 -15.92
CA PHE A 59 -36.06 -19.62 -15.14
C PHE A 59 -36.80 -20.01 -13.85
N GLY A 60 -36.66 -21.28 -13.46
CA GLY A 60 -37.19 -21.78 -12.20
C GLY A 60 -36.44 -21.19 -11.01
N VAL A 61 -37.13 -21.02 -9.88
CA VAL A 61 -36.56 -20.44 -8.64
C VAL A 61 -35.32 -21.20 -8.17
N TRP A 62 -35.22 -22.49 -8.48
CA TRP A 62 -34.04 -23.31 -8.19
C TRP A 62 -32.74 -22.74 -8.78
N ILE A 63 -32.79 -22.15 -9.99
CA ILE A 63 -31.59 -21.54 -10.60
C ILE A 63 -31.07 -20.38 -9.76
N ASN A 64 -31.98 -19.54 -9.23
CA ASN A 64 -31.61 -18.45 -8.33
C ASN A 64 -30.97 -18.97 -7.05
N ILE A 65 -31.49 -20.09 -6.50
CA ILE A 65 -30.96 -20.72 -5.29
C ILE A 65 -29.55 -21.27 -5.55
N VAL A 66 -29.36 -22.04 -6.63
CA VAL A 66 -28.06 -22.60 -6.99
C VAL A 66 -27.02 -21.50 -7.18
N LEU A 67 -27.39 -20.44 -7.88
CA LEU A 67 -26.52 -19.29 -8.12
C LEU A 67 -26.20 -18.51 -6.84
N LEU A 68 -27.17 -18.35 -5.93
CA LEU A 68 -26.96 -17.76 -4.61
C LEU A 68 -25.99 -18.60 -3.77
N VAL A 69 -26.18 -19.92 -3.73
CA VAL A 69 -25.27 -20.84 -3.01
C VAL A 69 -23.87 -20.80 -3.61
N ALA A 70 -23.74 -20.81 -4.93
CA ALA A 70 -22.45 -20.70 -5.59
C ALA A 70 -21.75 -19.36 -5.26
N THR A 71 -22.52 -18.26 -5.20
CA THR A 71 -22.00 -16.93 -4.85
C THR A 71 -21.60 -16.84 -3.38
N LEU A 72 -22.34 -17.49 -2.49
CA LEU A 72 -21.98 -17.65 -1.09
C LEU A 72 -20.64 -18.38 -0.97
N ILE A 73 -20.47 -19.53 -1.62
CA ILE A 73 -19.22 -20.29 -1.58
C ILE A 73 -18.04 -19.44 -2.08
N SER A 74 -18.20 -18.75 -3.20
CA SER A 74 -17.11 -17.94 -3.77
C SER A 74 -16.78 -16.71 -2.94
N THR A 75 -17.78 -16.03 -2.37
CA THR A 75 -17.54 -14.85 -1.50
C THR A 75 -17.02 -15.24 -0.13
N ILE A 76 -17.39 -16.41 0.40
CA ILE A 76 -16.81 -16.96 1.64
C ILE A 76 -15.33 -17.28 1.44
N TYR A 77 -14.96 -17.89 0.31
CA TYR A 77 -13.56 -18.16 -0.03
C TYR A 77 -12.72 -16.87 -0.04
N VAL A 78 -13.23 -15.81 -0.69
CA VAL A 78 -12.53 -14.51 -0.71
C VAL A 78 -12.53 -13.84 0.67
N GLY A 79 -13.65 -13.91 1.39
CA GLY A 79 -13.78 -13.35 2.74
C GLY A 79 -12.85 -14.01 3.75
N GLU A 80 -12.61 -15.31 3.62
CA GLU A 80 -11.66 -16.05 4.44
C GLU A 80 -10.24 -15.49 4.25
N GLY A 81 -9.78 -15.32 3.01
CA GLY A 81 -8.47 -14.73 2.74
C GLY A 81 -8.31 -13.30 3.26
N LEU A 82 -9.37 -12.48 3.15
CA LEU A 82 -9.37 -11.11 3.70
C LEU A 82 -9.29 -11.10 5.23
N TYR A 83 -10.03 -11.99 5.89
CA TYR A 83 -10.02 -12.11 7.35
C TYR A 83 -8.68 -12.66 7.84
N ALA A 84 -8.16 -13.69 7.20
CA ALA A 84 -6.86 -14.27 7.51
C ALA A 84 -5.73 -13.24 7.36
N GLY A 85 -5.74 -12.45 6.28
CA GLY A 85 -4.78 -11.38 6.07
C GLY A 85 -4.90 -10.23 7.08
N TYR A 86 -6.11 -9.92 7.54
CA TYR A 86 -6.34 -8.87 8.55
C TYR A 86 -5.79 -9.23 9.94
N PHE A 87 -5.86 -10.51 10.32
CA PHE A 87 -5.45 -11.02 11.64
C PHE A 87 -4.14 -11.82 11.61
N ASP A 88 -3.42 -11.84 10.49
CA ASP A 88 -2.17 -12.60 10.27
C ASP A 88 -2.31 -14.10 10.63
N ILE A 89 -3.43 -14.70 10.23
CA ILE A 89 -3.72 -16.11 10.52
C ILE A 89 -3.17 -16.98 9.39
N THR A 90 -2.15 -17.77 9.70
CA THR A 90 -1.47 -18.65 8.74
C THR A 90 -1.91 -20.12 8.83
N LYS A 91 -2.62 -20.49 9.89
CA LYS A 91 -3.10 -21.86 10.12
C LYS A 91 -4.54 -22.02 9.68
N PHE A 92 -4.80 -23.08 8.92
CA PHE A 92 -6.14 -23.48 8.53
C PHE A 92 -7.01 -23.80 9.75
N SER A 93 -8.22 -23.24 9.79
CA SER A 93 -9.28 -23.57 10.74
C SER A 93 -10.65 -23.42 10.08
N TRP A 94 -11.61 -24.26 10.45
CA TRP A 94 -12.99 -24.12 9.99
C TRP A 94 -13.63 -22.79 10.43
N ASP A 95 -13.17 -22.21 11.54
CA ASP A 95 -13.64 -20.92 12.03
C ASP A 95 -13.30 -19.77 11.07
N LEU A 96 -12.23 -19.89 10.28
CA LEU A 96 -11.84 -18.87 9.30
C LEU A 96 -12.91 -18.66 8.24
N TYR A 97 -13.52 -19.74 7.74
CA TYR A 97 -14.62 -19.64 6.78
C TYR A 97 -15.87 -19.04 7.41
N PHE A 98 -16.14 -19.34 8.69
CA PHE A 98 -17.25 -18.72 9.41
C PHE A 98 -17.05 -17.22 9.59
N TYR A 99 -15.83 -16.78 9.93
CA TYR A 99 -15.50 -15.36 10.04
C TYR A 99 -15.44 -14.66 8.69
N GLY A 100 -14.94 -15.32 7.64
CA GLY A 100 -15.01 -14.83 6.27
C GLY A 100 -16.46 -14.66 5.78
N PHE A 101 -17.34 -15.58 6.16
CA PHE A 101 -18.78 -15.43 5.95
C PHE A 101 -19.33 -14.21 6.70
N LEU A 102 -19.12 -14.15 8.01
CA LEU A 102 -19.73 -13.16 8.89
C LEU A 102 -19.24 -11.74 8.61
N TYR A 103 -17.95 -11.56 8.38
CA TYR A 103 -17.31 -10.25 8.28
C TYR A 103 -17.14 -9.75 6.85
N PHE A 104 -17.34 -10.56 5.82
CA PHE A 104 -17.25 -10.10 4.42
C PHE A 104 -18.43 -10.54 3.55
N SER A 105 -18.65 -11.85 3.41
CA SER A 105 -19.68 -12.39 2.49
C SER A 105 -21.09 -11.91 2.83
N LEU A 106 -21.50 -12.03 4.10
CA LEU A 106 -22.82 -11.63 4.57
C LEU A 106 -23.05 -10.11 4.37
N PRO A 107 -22.16 -9.21 4.85
CA PRO A 107 -22.27 -7.77 4.56
C PRO A 107 -22.38 -7.45 3.07
N LEU A 108 -21.54 -8.06 2.22
CA LEU A 108 -21.55 -7.82 0.78
C LEU A 108 -22.86 -8.26 0.12
N LEU A 109 -23.36 -9.46 0.46
CA LEU A 109 -24.62 -9.98 -0.06
C LEU A 109 -25.82 -9.19 0.44
N VAL A 110 -25.78 -8.65 1.65
CA VAL A 110 -26.83 -7.74 2.15
C VAL A 110 -26.87 -6.47 1.30
N ILE A 111 -25.72 -5.88 0.96
CA ILE A 111 -25.65 -4.69 0.11
C ILE A 111 -26.19 -5.01 -1.30
N LEU A 112 -25.63 -6.02 -1.97
CA LEU A 112 -26.01 -6.40 -3.33
C LEU A 112 -27.48 -6.86 -3.41
N GLY A 113 -27.91 -7.67 -2.45
CA GLY A 113 -29.28 -8.14 -2.37
C GLY A 113 -30.25 -6.98 -2.17
N SER A 114 -29.94 -6.05 -1.27
CA SER A 114 -30.79 -4.89 -1.02
C SER A 114 -30.87 -3.96 -2.24
N HIS A 115 -29.78 -3.79 -2.98
CA HIS A 115 -29.75 -3.08 -4.27
C HIS A 115 -30.75 -3.70 -5.25
N GLU A 116 -30.64 -5.01 -5.50
CA GLU A 116 -31.54 -5.70 -6.42
C GLU A 116 -33.00 -5.73 -5.94
N PHE A 117 -33.23 -5.84 -4.63
CA PHE A 117 -34.57 -5.71 -4.06
C PHE A 117 -35.14 -4.31 -4.25
N GLY A 118 -34.31 -3.26 -4.22
CA GLY A 118 -34.72 -1.89 -4.56
C GLY A 118 -35.32 -1.81 -5.97
N HIS A 119 -34.65 -2.40 -6.97
CA HIS A 119 -35.21 -2.52 -8.32
C HIS A 119 -36.48 -3.36 -8.34
N TYR A 120 -36.48 -4.52 -7.69
CA TYR A 120 -37.62 -5.44 -7.65
C TYR A 120 -38.89 -4.78 -7.11
N PHE A 121 -38.80 -4.10 -5.96
CA PHE A 121 -39.95 -3.44 -5.34
C PHE A 121 -40.44 -2.25 -6.18
N MET A 122 -39.53 -1.48 -6.79
CA MET A 122 -39.93 -0.37 -7.67
C MET A 122 -40.56 -0.85 -8.98
N ALA A 123 -40.07 -1.97 -9.54
CA ALA A 123 -40.68 -2.60 -10.71
C ALA A 123 -42.11 -3.08 -10.41
N ARG A 124 -42.29 -3.81 -9.30
CA ARG A 124 -43.60 -4.27 -8.80
C ARG A 124 -44.57 -3.10 -8.59
N ARG A 125 -44.13 -2.05 -7.90
CA ARG A 125 -44.96 -0.85 -7.66
C ARG A 125 -45.34 -0.12 -8.95
N SER A 126 -44.53 -0.25 -10.00
CA SER A 126 -44.81 0.35 -11.32
C SER A 126 -45.66 -0.55 -12.23
N GLY A 127 -46.02 -1.77 -11.81
CA GLY A 127 -46.78 -2.74 -12.61
C GLY A 127 -45.93 -3.52 -13.61
N VAL A 128 -44.60 -3.52 -13.43
CA VAL A 128 -43.62 -4.22 -14.26
C VAL A 128 -43.21 -5.50 -13.54
N SER A 129 -43.36 -6.64 -14.21
CA SER A 129 -42.97 -7.94 -13.63
C SER A 129 -41.46 -8.11 -13.64
N ALA A 130 -40.88 -8.41 -12.49
CA ALA A 130 -39.45 -8.69 -12.32
C ALA A 130 -39.21 -10.10 -11.76
N SER A 131 -38.06 -10.69 -12.07
CA SER A 131 -37.59 -11.91 -11.41
C SER A 131 -37.08 -11.63 -9.99
N LEU A 132 -36.88 -12.70 -9.21
CA LEU A 132 -35.99 -12.61 -8.05
C LEU A 132 -34.54 -12.36 -8.51
N PRO A 133 -33.66 -11.84 -7.63
CA PRO A 133 -32.27 -11.57 -7.97
C PRO A 133 -31.52 -12.85 -8.40
N PHE A 134 -30.66 -12.71 -9.39
CA PHE A 134 -29.68 -13.70 -9.81
C PHE A 134 -28.30 -13.23 -9.34
N PHE A 135 -27.70 -13.93 -8.39
CA PHE A 135 -26.34 -13.65 -7.94
C PHE A 135 -25.33 -14.34 -8.85
N MET A 136 -24.26 -13.66 -9.24
CA MET A 136 -23.26 -14.20 -10.15
C MET A 136 -21.96 -14.54 -9.39
N PRO A 137 -21.61 -15.82 -9.23
CA PRO A 137 -20.39 -16.22 -8.54
C PRO A 137 -19.15 -15.89 -9.39
N ALA A 138 -18.08 -15.49 -8.72
CA ALA A 138 -16.81 -15.17 -9.37
C ALA A 138 -15.63 -15.53 -8.46
N PRO A 139 -15.33 -16.83 -8.25
CA PRO A 139 -14.36 -17.27 -7.24
C PRO A 139 -12.92 -16.77 -7.49
N PHE A 140 -12.59 -16.43 -8.74
CA PHE A 140 -11.27 -15.95 -9.14
C PHE A 140 -11.15 -14.42 -9.15
N THR A 141 -12.16 -13.69 -8.68
CA THR A 141 -12.12 -12.23 -8.58
C THR A 141 -11.83 -11.79 -7.15
N LEU A 142 -11.32 -10.56 -7.00
CA LEU A 142 -11.06 -9.92 -5.69
C LEU A 142 -12.30 -9.78 -4.80
N LEU A 143 -13.51 -9.93 -5.35
CA LEU A 143 -14.77 -9.73 -4.64
C LEU A 143 -15.52 -11.04 -4.36
N GLY A 144 -15.15 -12.13 -5.04
CA GLY A 144 -15.88 -13.40 -5.00
C GLY A 144 -17.20 -13.39 -5.76
N THR A 145 -17.58 -12.28 -6.42
CA THR A 145 -18.84 -12.15 -7.18
C THR A 145 -18.68 -11.15 -8.33
N LEU A 146 -19.47 -11.31 -9.40
CA LEU A 146 -19.67 -10.30 -10.45
C LEU A 146 -20.83 -9.34 -10.13
N GLY A 147 -21.47 -9.50 -8.97
CA GLY A 147 -22.66 -8.78 -8.57
C GLY A 147 -23.92 -9.63 -8.67
N ALA A 148 -25.06 -8.96 -8.69
CA ALA A 148 -26.37 -9.57 -8.88
C ALA A 148 -27.16 -8.76 -9.91
N PHE A 149 -28.20 -9.36 -10.49
CA PHE A 149 -29.12 -8.63 -11.37
C PHE A 149 -30.54 -9.20 -11.29
N ILE A 150 -31.53 -8.36 -11.51
CA ILE A 150 -32.90 -8.79 -11.80
C ILE A 150 -33.17 -8.81 -13.31
N SER A 151 -34.05 -9.72 -13.74
CA SER A 151 -34.57 -9.74 -15.10
C SER A 151 -35.95 -9.11 -15.14
N LEU A 152 -36.08 -8.00 -15.88
CA LEU A 152 -37.38 -7.40 -16.21
C LEU A 152 -38.07 -8.24 -17.29
N ARG A 153 -39.27 -8.75 -16.96
CA ARG A 153 -40.05 -9.64 -17.85
C ARG A 153 -41.02 -8.89 -18.75
N ASP A 154 -41.29 -7.63 -18.42
CA ASP A 154 -42.15 -6.74 -19.18
C ASP A 154 -41.35 -5.55 -19.71
N PRO A 155 -41.64 -5.07 -20.94
CA PRO A 155 -41.05 -3.82 -21.42
C PRO A 155 -41.49 -2.64 -20.57
N LEU A 156 -40.63 -1.63 -20.47
CA LEU A 156 -40.86 -0.50 -19.59
C LEU A 156 -41.94 0.43 -20.16
N PRO A 157 -42.96 0.82 -19.36
CA PRO A 157 -44.11 1.57 -19.87
C PRO A 157 -43.75 2.97 -20.38
N ASP A 158 -42.92 3.69 -19.64
CA ASP A 158 -42.66 5.11 -19.87
C ASP A 158 -41.30 5.54 -19.30
N ARG A 159 -40.86 6.74 -19.70
CA ARG A 159 -39.59 7.33 -19.28
C ARG A 159 -39.48 7.61 -17.78
N LYS A 160 -40.57 7.92 -17.07
CA LYS A 160 -40.55 8.15 -15.62
C LYS A 160 -40.34 6.84 -14.85
N THR A 161 -41.01 5.78 -15.29
CA THR A 161 -40.83 4.44 -14.72
C THR A 161 -39.40 3.95 -14.92
N LEU A 162 -38.81 4.22 -16.08
CA LEU A 162 -37.39 3.91 -16.37
C LEU A 162 -36.43 4.60 -15.38
N ILE A 163 -36.63 5.90 -15.09
CA ILE A 163 -35.80 6.64 -14.12
C ILE A 163 -35.98 6.09 -12.71
N LYS A 164 -37.24 5.85 -12.29
CA LYS A 164 -37.54 5.37 -10.94
C LYS A 164 -36.95 4.00 -10.67
N ILE A 165 -37.12 3.06 -11.61
CA ILE A 165 -36.56 1.71 -11.47
C ILE A 165 -35.03 1.78 -11.52
N GLY A 166 -34.44 2.52 -12.46
CA GLY A 166 -32.98 2.65 -12.58
C GLY A 166 -32.33 3.25 -11.32
N ALA A 167 -32.94 4.24 -10.69
CA ALA A 167 -32.34 4.85 -9.49
C ALA A 167 -32.61 4.08 -8.18
N ALA A 168 -33.68 3.28 -8.11
CA ALA A 168 -34.12 2.66 -6.86
C ALA A 168 -33.08 1.70 -6.25
N GLY A 169 -32.46 0.84 -7.06
CA GLY A 169 -31.43 -0.08 -6.57
C GLY A 169 -30.21 0.66 -6.03
N PRO A 170 -29.55 1.53 -6.82
CA PRO A 170 -28.40 2.31 -6.35
C PRO A 170 -28.66 3.13 -5.09
N LEU A 171 -29.86 3.71 -4.94
CA LEU A 171 -30.21 4.46 -3.72
C LEU A 171 -30.29 3.55 -2.48
N VAL A 172 -30.89 2.36 -2.63
CA VAL A 172 -30.99 1.39 -1.53
C VAL A 172 -29.63 0.77 -1.23
N GLY A 173 -28.87 0.39 -2.25
CA GLY A 173 -27.51 -0.14 -2.13
C GLY A 173 -26.56 0.85 -1.46
N PHE A 174 -26.62 2.13 -1.85
CA PHE A 174 -25.86 3.21 -1.20
C PHE A 174 -26.21 3.36 0.29
N GLY A 175 -27.50 3.41 0.62
CA GLY A 175 -27.94 3.50 2.02
C GLY A 175 -27.45 2.32 2.86
N MET A 176 -27.54 1.10 2.33
CA MET A 176 -27.03 -0.09 3.01
C MET A 176 -25.50 -0.08 3.13
N SER A 177 -24.79 0.43 2.12
CA SER A 177 -23.33 0.57 2.17
C SER A 177 -22.89 1.54 3.27
N ILE A 178 -23.63 2.63 3.52
CA ILE A 178 -23.37 3.53 4.67
C ILE A 178 -23.53 2.78 5.98
N VAL A 179 -24.65 2.06 6.17
CA VAL A 179 -24.93 1.33 7.42
C VAL A 179 -23.83 0.30 7.69
N VAL A 180 -23.49 -0.52 6.70
CA VAL A 180 -22.42 -1.52 6.81
C VAL A 180 -21.06 -0.84 7.01
N GLY A 181 -20.81 0.30 6.36
CA GLY A 181 -19.57 1.07 6.50
C GLY A 181 -19.36 1.59 7.91
N ILE A 182 -20.41 2.11 8.56
CA ILE A 182 -20.37 2.55 9.96
C ILE A 182 -20.08 1.36 10.89
N ILE A 183 -20.74 0.22 10.67
CA ILE A 183 -20.49 -1.01 11.45
C ILE A 183 -19.04 -1.46 11.27
N GLY A 184 -18.55 -1.49 10.04
CA GLY A 184 -17.18 -1.88 9.74
C GLY A 184 -16.12 -0.94 10.32
N ALA A 185 -16.38 0.37 10.30
CA ALA A 185 -15.54 1.38 10.94
C ALA A 185 -15.46 1.16 12.46
N TYR A 186 -16.62 0.95 13.09
CA TYR A 186 -16.70 0.64 14.51
C TYR A 186 -15.94 -0.65 14.86
N LEU A 187 -16.16 -1.74 14.10
CA LEU A 187 -15.45 -3.00 14.30
C LEU A 187 -13.93 -2.84 14.16
N GLY A 188 -13.46 -2.06 13.19
CA GLY A 188 -12.03 -1.76 13.04
C GLY A 188 -11.43 -0.98 14.23
N THR A 189 -12.23 -0.28 15.04
CA THR A 189 -11.72 0.35 16.28
C THR A 189 -11.52 -0.64 17.43
N ILE A 190 -12.30 -1.72 17.45
CA ILE A 190 -12.28 -2.73 18.53
C ILE A 190 -11.35 -3.90 18.15
N GLN A 191 -11.46 -4.36 16.92
CA GLN A 191 -10.69 -5.46 16.35
C GLN A 191 -9.57 -4.87 15.49
N LYS A 192 -8.46 -4.52 16.13
CA LYS A 192 -7.31 -3.93 15.42
C LYS A 192 -6.60 -4.98 14.56
N PRO A 193 -6.07 -4.59 13.40
CA PRO A 193 -5.32 -5.52 12.55
C PRO A 193 -4.04 -5.97 13.25
N VAL A 194 -3.64 -7.23 13.03
CA VAL A 194 -2.33 -7.73 13.46
C VAL A 194 -1.29 -7.18 12.49
N ASN A 195 -0.17 -6.66 13.01
CA ASN A 195 0.84 -5.97 12.21
C ASN A 195 1.34 -6.88 11.07
N VAL A 196 0.99 -6.51 9.83
CA VAL A 196 1.31 -7.26 8.62
C VAL A 196 2.83 -7.43 8.53
N THR A 197 3.32 -8.64 8.78
CA THR A 197 4.69 -9.01 8.38
C THR A 197 4.81 -8.86 6.87
N SER A 198 5.97 -8.39 6.39
CA SER A 198 6.25 -7.81 5.07
C SER A 198 6.03 -8.71 3.83
N SER A 199 5.17 -9.72 3.88
CA SER A 199 4.94 -10.70 2.81
C SER A 199 3.52 -10.73 2.26
N GLN A 200 2.56 -10.00 2.84
CA GLN A 200 1.19 -9.96 2.33
C GLN A 200 0.88 -8.59 1.73
N ILE A 201 0.41 -8.59 0.49
CA ILE A 201 0.01 -7.41 -0.27
C ILE A 201 -1.08 -6.69 0.53
N SER A 202 -0.69 -5.64 1.24
CA SER A 202 -1.63 -4.73 1.88
C SER A 202 -2.25 -3.89 0.76
N TYR A 203 -3.42 -4.31 0.26
CA TYR A 203 -4.16 -3.50 -0.69
C TYR A 203 -4.62 -2.24 0.02
N LEU A 204 -3.99 -1.09 -0.31
CA LEU A 204 -4.56 0.17 0.07
C LEU A 204 -5.71 0.45 -0.89
N ILE A 205 -6.90 0.56 -0.31
CA ILE A 205 -8.09 0.89 -1.05
C ILE A 205 -8.09 2.40 -1.24
N SER A 206 -8.23 2.86 -2.49
CA SER A 206 -8.39 4.29 -2.72
C SER A 206 -9.78 4.74 -2.28
N LEU A 207 -9.80 5.77 -1.45
CA LEU A 207 -10.99 6.22 -0.75
C LEU A 207 -11.82 7.14 -1.64
N PRO A 208 -13.05 6.73 -2.01
CA PRO A 208 -13.98 7.64 -2.67
C PRO A 208 -14.35 8.79 -1.73
N LEU A 209 -14.86 9.89 -2.30
CA LEU A 209 -15.13 11.14 -1.57
C LEU A 209 -16.00 10.93 -0.33
N ILE A 210 -16.91 9.95 -0.35
CA ILE A 210 -17.78 9.58 0.77
C ILE A 210 -17.02 9.27 2.07
N TYR A 211 -15.79 8.74 1.99
CA TYR A 211 -15.00 8.40 3.18
C TYR A 211 -14.46 9.63 3.90
N TYR A 212 -14.32 10.77 3.21
CA TYR A 212 -13.97 12.04 3.85
C TYR A 212 -15.17 12.68 4.56
N ILE A 213 -16.38 12.25 4.22
CA ILE A 213 -17.63 12.73 4.80
C ILE A 213 -18.04 11.84 6.00
N LEU A 214 -17.71 10.54 5.96
CA LEU A 214 -18.00 9.58 7.02
C LEU A 214 -16.83 9.46 8.02
N PRO A 215 -16.93 10.07 9.22
CA PRO A 215 -15.84 10.03 10.20
C PRO A 215 -15.59 8.61 10.71
N GLY A 216 -14.30 8.27 10.91
CA GLY A 216 -13.89 7.05 11.60
C GLY A 216 -13.58 5.85 10.71
N ILE A 217 -13.67 5.97 9.39
CA ILE A 217 -13.27 4.86 8.51
C ILE A 217 -11.74 4.87 8.33
N GLN A 218 -11.08 3.80 8.79
CA GLN A 218 -9.64 3.64 8.70
C GLN A 218 -9.17 3.54 7.23
N THR A 219 -7.99 4.09 6.95
CA THR A 219 -7.44 4.25 5.59
C THR A 219 -6.35 3.23 5.27
N LEU A 220 -5.79 2.60 6.30
CA LEU A 220 -4.80 1.53 6.24
C LEU A 220 -5.36 0.33 6.99
N ASN A 221 -5.22 -0.88 6.42
CA ASN A 221 -5.72 -2.12 6.99
C ASN A 221 -7.21 -2.03 7.35
N VAL A 222 -8.05 -1.99 6.31
CA VAL A 222 -9.50 -1.84 6.44
C VAL A 222 -10.12 -3.14 6.91
N HIS A 223 -10.96 -3.08 7.94
CA HIS A 223 -11.70 -4.25 8.43
C HIS A 223 -12.55 -4.88 7.30
N PRO A 224 -12.65 -6.22 7.18
CA PRO A 224 -13.38 -6.87 6.07
C PRO A 224 -14.82 -6.36 5.86
N VAL A 225 -15.52 -6.00 6.95
CA VAL A 225 -16.87 -5.42 6.88
C VAL A 225 -16.85 -4.03 6.23
N ALA A 226 -15.88 -3.18 6.59
CA ALA A 226 -15.71 -1.87 5.98
C ALA A 226 -15.25 -1.99 4.52
N PHE A 227 -14.50 -3.04 4.18
CA PHE A 227 -14.17 -3.35 2.80
C PHE A 227 -15.41 -3.75 1.99
N ALA A 228 -16.31 -4.57 2.53
CA ALA A 228 -17.57 -4.89 1.87
C ALA A 228 -18.43 -3.64 1.59
N ALA A 229 -18.45 -2.68 2.53
CA ALA A 229 -19.09 -1.37 2.32
C ALA A 229 -18.41 -0.57 1.19
N TRP A 230 -17.08 -0.56 1.15
CA TRP A 230 -16.33 0.08 0.07
C TRP A 230 -16.71 -0.51 -1.30
N VAL A 231 -16.78 -1.84 -1.40
CA VAL A 231 -17.24 -2.53 -2.61
C VAL A 231 -18.67 -2.11 -2.96
N GLY A 232 -19.55 -1.96 -1.97
CA GLY A 232 -20.90 -1.45 -2.16
C GLY A 232 -20.96 -0.05 -2.79
N PHE A 233 -20.13 0.88 -2.32
CA PHE A 233 -19.99 2.21 -2.93
C PHE A 233 -19.46 2.13 -4.36
N LEU A 234 -18.45 1.30 -4.61
CA LEU A 234 -17.89 1.09 -5.94
C LEU A 234 -18.95 0.55 -6.92
N VAL A 235 -19.68 -0.50 -6.52
CA VAL A 235 -20.74 -1.11 -7.33
C VAL A 235 -21.87 -0.10 -7.59
N THR A 236 -22.24 0.69 -6.59
CA THR A 236 -23.23 1.78 -6.76
C THR A 236 -22.78 2.78 -7.83
N ALA A 237 -21.53 3.24 -7.77
CA ALA A 237 -20.98 4.19 -8.73
C ALA A 237 -20.96 3.62 -10.15
N ILE A 238 -20.47 2.38 -10.29
CA ILE A 238 -20.40 1.68 -11.58
C ILE A 238 -21.78 1.50 -12.19
N ASN A 239 -22.76 1.04 -11.40
CA ASN A 239 -24.12 0.83 -11.89
C ASN A 239 -24.77 2.15 -12.31
N LEU A 240 -24.43 3.28 -11.67
CA LEU A 240 -24.94 4.60 -12.03
C LEU A 240 -24.21 5.28 -13.20
N PHE A 241 -23.25 4.63 -13.86
CA PHE A 241 -22.68 5.17 -15.09
C PHE A 241 -23.74 5.35 -16.18
N PRO A 242 -23.74 6.49 -16.90
CA PRO A 242 -24.76 6.80 -17.91
C PRO A 242 -24.53 6.05 -19.23
N ILE A 243 -24.42 4.73 -19.16
CA ILE A 243 -23.95 3.87 -20.25
C ILE A 243 -24.74 2.58 -20.39
N GLY A 244 -25.11 2.24 -21.62
CA GLY A 244 -25.66 0.93 -21.97
C GLY A 244 -26.93 0.58 -21.20
N GLN A 245 -26.95 -0.65 -20.67
CA GLN A 245 -28.05 -1.21 -19.88
C GLN A 245 -27.80 -1.16 -18.36
N LEU A 246 -26.78 -0.43 -17.90
CA LEU A 246 -26.59 -0.20 -16.48
C LEU A 246 -27.72 0.69 -15.92
N ASP A 247 -27.85 0.72 -14.60
CA ASP A 247 -28.87 1.51 -13.89
C ASP A 247 -28.83 3.00 -14.25
N GLY A 248 -27.63 3.58 -14.37
CA GLY A 248 -27.42 4.94 -14.83
C GLY A 248 -27.77 5.13 -16.30
N GLY A 249 -27.65 4.08 -17.12
CA GLY A 249 -28.14 4.04 -18.49
C GLY A 249 -29.67 4.14 -18.56
N HIS A 250 -30.40 3.47 -17.65
CA HIS A 250 -31.85 3.65 -17.49
C HIS A 250 -32.19 5.10 -17.12
N VAL A 251 -31.52 5.67 -16.11
CA VAL A 251 -31.75 7.05 -15.67
C VAL A 251 -31.45 8.05 -16.80
N ALA A 252 -30.31 7.92 -17.47
CA ALA A 252 -29.91 8.77 -18.60
C ALA A 252 -30.90 8.66 -19.76
N ARG A 253 -31.32 7.43 -20.14
CA ARG A 253 -32.31 7.21 -21.20
C ARG A 253 -33.66 7.81 -20.83
N GLY A 254 -34.07 7.73 -19.58
CA GLY A 254 -35.31 8.35 -19.11
C GLY A 254 -35.26 9.87 -19.16
N LEU A 255 -34.12 10.49 -18.83
CA LEU A 255 -33.96 11.95 -18.80
C LEU A 255 -33.75 12.56 -20.19
N LEU A 256 -32.93 11.92 -21.02
CA LEU A 256 -32.46 12.47 -22.29
C LEU A 256 -33.14 11.82 -23.51
N GLY A 257 -33.90 10.74 -23.32
CA GLY A 257 -34.49 9.96 -24.40
C GLY A 257 -33.40 9.38 -25.30
N LYS A 258 -33.65 9.38 -26.62
CA LYS A 258 -32.70 8.87 -27.63
C LYS A 258 -31.30 9.49 -27.59
N ASN A 259 -31.14 10.69 -27.00
CA ASN A 259 -29.85 11.37 -26.92
C ASN A 259 -28.92 10.75 -25.87
N ALA A 260 -29.41 9.91 -24.96
CA ALA A 260 -28.59 9.20 -23.98
C ALA A 260 -27.47 8.36 -24.62
N ARG A 261 -27.64 7.91 -25.87
CA ARG A 261 -26.61 7.18 -26.62
C ARG A 261 -25.29 7.95 -26.74
N TYR A 262 -25.36 9.28 -26.87
CA TYR A 262 -24.16 10.12 -26.99
C TYR A 262 -23.40 10.17 -25.67
N PHE A 263 -24.12 10.17 -24.54
CA PHE A 263 -23.51 10.05 -23.22
C PHE A 263 -22.86 8.70 -23.01
N SER A 264 -23.50 7.61 -23.47
CA SER A 264 -22.90 6.27 -23.43
C SER A 264 -21.59 6.20 -24.22
N TYR A 265 -21.52 6.82 -25.40
CA TYR A 265 -20.28 6.90 -26.19
C TYR A 265 -19.21 7.76 -25.51
N ALA A 266 -19.59 8.93 -24.99
CA ALA A 266 -18.66 9.79 -24.25
C ALA A 266 -18.09 9.07 -23.01
N PHE A 267 -18.93 8.32 -22.30
CA PHE A 267 -18.52 7.60 -21.09
C PHE A 267 -17.59 6.42 -21.39
N ILE A 268 -17.78 5.71 -22.51
CA ILE A 268 -16.78 4.72 -22.97
C ILE A 268 -15.41 5.38 -23.16
N ILE A 269 -15.36 6.54 -23.82
CA ILE A 269 -14.09 7.24 -24.06
C ILE A 269 -13.43 7.60 -22.72
N ILE A 270 -14.22 8.10 -21.75
CA ILE A 270 -13.74 8.39 -20.40
C ILE A 270 -13.18 7.13 -19.73
N LEU A 271 -13.87 5.99 -19.80
CA LEU A 271 -13.39 4.72 -19.24
C LEU A 271 -12.10 4.22 -19.90
N ILE A 272 -11.95 4.39 -21.21
CA ILE A 272 -10.72 4.02 -21.93
C ILE A 272 -9.55 4.91 -21.49
N VAL A 273 -9.77 6.23 -21.36
CA VAL A 273 -8.76 7.17 -20.86
C VAL A 273 -8.37 6.85 -19.41
N LEU A 274 -9.35 6.56 -18.55
CA LEU A 274 -9.09 6.08 -17.19
C LEU A 274 -8.35 4.73 -17.19
N GLY A 275 -8.62 3.90 -18.19
CA GLY A 275 -7.94 2.65 -18.45
C GLY A 275 -6.43 2.76 -18.66
N ILE A 276 -5.95 3.91 -19.14
CA ILE A 276 -4.52 4.22 -19.24
C ILE A 276 -3.88 4.29 -17.86
N TYR A 277 -4.62 4.79 -16.86
CA TYR A 277 -4.15 4.91 -15.47
C TYR A 277 -4.44 3.65 -14.64
N TYR A 278 -5.54 2.95 -14.92
CA TYR A 278 -5.94 1.74 -14.21
C TYR A 278 -6.58 0.73 -15.19
N VAL A 279 -5.79 -0.27 -15.59
CA VAL A 279 -6.08 -1.22 -16.68
C VAL A 279 -7.45 -1.91 -16.54
N SER A 280 -7.93 -2.16 -15.32
CA SER A 280 -9.23 -2.82 -15.11
C SER A 280 -10.41 -2.02 -15.68
N TRP A 281 -10.29 -0.70 -15.87
CA TRP A 281 -11.32 0.08 -16.56
C TRP A 281 -11.42 -0.25 -18.05
N ILE A 282 -10.32 -0.68 -18.70
CA ILE A 282 -10.35 -1.17 -20.09
C ILE A 282 -11.14 -2.48 -20.16
N LEU A 283 -10.88 -3.41 -19.24
CA LEU A 283 -11.62 -4.68 -19.14
C LEU A 283 -13.12 -4.42 -18.94
N PHE A 284 -13.45 -3.45 -18.08
CA PHE A 284 -14.83 -3.06 -17.85
C PHE A 284 -15.48 -2.39 -19.07
N ALA A 285 -14.74 -1.53 -19.79
CA ALA A 285 -15.22 -0.93 -21.04
C ALA A 285 -15.53 -1.98 -22.11
N ILE A 286 -14.67 -3.00 -22.25
CA ILE A 286 -14.90 -4.14 -23.17
C ILE A 286 -16.19 -4.89 -22.78
N LEU A 287 -16.38 -5.18 -21.49
CA LEU A 287 -17.58 -5.84 -20.99
C LEU A 287 -18.85 -5.05 -21.35
N ILE A 288 -18.85 -3.73 -21.14
CA ILE A 288 -19.99 -2.87 -21.48
C ILE A 288 -20.27 -2.83 -22.99
N ILE A 289 -19.22 -2.82 -23.82
CA ILE A 289 -19.38 -2.87 -25.28
C ILE A 289 -20.08 -4.17 -25.70
N ILE A 290 -19.70 -5.30 -25.10
CA ILE A 290 -20.32 -6.62 -25.35
C ILE A 290 -21.80 -6.63 -24.91
N LEU A 291 -22.11 -6.03 -23.76
CA LEU A 291 -23.48 -5.92 -23.25
C LEU A 291 -24.37 -4.97 -24.09
N GLY A 292 -23.75 -4.03 -24.80
CA GLY A 292 -24.39 -3.11 -25.71
C GLY A 292 -24.55 -1.70 -25.14
N LEU A 293 -24.14 -0.70 -25.93
CA LEU A 293 -24.11 0.71 -25.53
C LEU A 293 -25.46 1.42 -25.64
N ASN A 294 -26.42 0.83 -26.36
CA ASN A 294 -27.72 1.43 -26.60
C ASN A 294 -28.79 0.84 -25.69
N HIS A 295 -29.53 1.73 -25.04
CA HIS A 295 -30.68 1.36 -24.22
C HIS A 295 -31.96 1.21 -25.07
N PRO A 296 -32.75 0.13 -24.93
CA PRO A 296 -34.01 -0.04 -25.65
C PRO A 296 -35.03 1.06 -25.32
N PRO A 297 -35.89 1.48 -26.26
CA PRO A 297 -36.92 2.48 -26.01
C PRO A 297 -38.04 1.93 -25.10
N PRO A 298 -38.64 2.76 -24.22
CA PRO A 298 -39.86 2.40 -23.50
C PRO A 298 -41.08 2.40 -24.45
N LEU A 299 -42.20 1.82 -24.00
CA LEU A 299 -43.45 1.76 -24.78
C LEU A 299 -44.00 3.15 -25.12
N ASN A 300 -43.87 4.10 -24.19
CA ASN A 300 -44.12 5.52 -24.39
C ASN A 300 -42.81 6.32 -24.21
N ASP A 301 -42.17 6.66 -25.32
CA ASP A 301 -40.94 7.49 -25.36
C ASP A 301 -41.24 8.99 -25.59
N ILE A 302 -42.53 9.36 -25.72
CA ILE A 302 -42.98 10.73 -26.01
C ILE A 302 -43.13 11.55 -24.73
N SER A 303 -43.74 10.96 -23.70
CA SER A 303 -43.98 11.64 -22.42
C SER A 303 -42.66 11.99 -21.72
N LYS A 304 -42.46 13.28 -21.46
CA LYS A 304 -41.25 13.78 -20.79
C LYS A 304 -41.28 13.52 -19.28
N PRO A 305 -40.11 13.32 -18.64
CA PRO A 305 -40.02 13.20 -17.19
C PRO A 305 -40.40 14.53 -16.50
N GLY A 306 -40.93 14.44 -15.28
CA GLY A 306 -41.29 15.60 -14.47
C GLY A 306 -40.12 16.11 -13.61
N ARG A 307 -40.38 17.14 -12.79
CA ARG A 307 -39.37 17.75 -11.90
C ARG A 307 -38.79 16.75 -10.88
N LYS A 308 -39.62 15.85 -10.37
CA LYS A 308 -39.20 14.82 -9.39
C LYS A 308 -38.20 13.85 -10.01
N GLU A 309 -38.46 13.42 -11.25
CA GLU A 309 -37.57 12.51 -11.97
C GLU A 309 -36.25 13.18 -12.36
N ILE A 310 -36.26 14.48 -12.69
CA ILE A 310 -35.02 15.25 -12.90
C ILE A 310 -34.18 15.29 -11.62
N MET A 311 -34.81 15.53 -10.46
CA MET A 311 -34.11 15.51 -9.17
C MET A 311 -33.43 14.16 -8.89
N VAL A 312 -34.12 13.04 -9.19
CA VAL A 312 -33.55 11.70 -9.09
C VAL A 312 -32.31 11.54 -9.98
N GLY A 313 -32.33 12.12 -11.19
CA GLY A 313 -31.17 12.19 -12.07
C GLY A 313 -29.98 12.94 -11.48
N ILE A 314 -30.24 14.09 -10.86
CA ILE A 314 -29.21 14.90 -10.21
C ILE A 314 -28.59 14.12 -9.04
N ILE A 315 -29.41 13.45 -8.24
CA ILE A 315 -28.95 12.60 -7.13
C ILE A 315 -28.08 11.45 -7.67
N ALA A 316 -28.48 10.81 -8.78
CA ALA A 316 -27.68 9.75 -9.39
C ALA A 316 -26.28 10.24 -9.81
N ILE A 317 -26.18 11.43 -10.43
CA ILE A 317 -24.89 12.03 -10.79
C ILE A 317 -24.06 12.35 -9.53
N ALA A 318 -24.69 12.90 -8.50
CA ALA A 318 -24.01 13.19 -7.23
C ALA A 318 -23.47 11.91 -6.57
N LEU A 319 -24.23 10.81 -6.60
CA LEU A 319 -23.79 9.52 -6.07
C LEU A 319 -22.59 8.96 -6.84
N VAL A 320 -22.57 9.08 -8.17
CA VAL A 320 -21.37 8.73 -8.96
C VAL A 320 -20.18 9.55 -8.48
N ALA A 321 -20.31 10.88 -8.37
CA ALA A 321 -19.21 11.74 -7.96
C ALA A 321 -18.70 11.43 -6.54
N ILE A 322 -19.59 11.03 -5.63
CA ILE A 322 -19.27 10.78 -4.22
C ILE A 322 -18.71 9.37 -3.99
N CYS A 323 -19.18 8.37 -4.75
CA CYS A 323 -18.82 6.96 -4.56
C CYS A 323 -17.74 6.45 -5.53
N PHE A 324 -17.51 7.14 -6.64
CA PHE A 324 -16.54 6.72 -7.64
C PHE A 324 -15.10 6.91 -7.15
N SER A 325 -14.29 5.87 -7.35
CA SER A 325 -12.84 5.90 -7.09
C SER A 325 -12.10 5.62 -8.41
N PRO A 326 -11.31 6.58 -8.94
CA PRO A 326 -10.62 6.41 -10.23
C PRO A 326 -9.58 5.28 -10.23
N VAL A 327 -8.94 5.03 -9.10
CA VAL A 327 -7.93 3.96 -8.93
C VAL A 327 -8.36 3.12 -7.72
N PRO A 328 -9.34 2.23 -7.85
CA PRO A 328 -9.97 1.57 -6.71
C PRO A 328 -8.97 0.82 -5.82
N PHE A 329 -7.97 0.19 -6.46
CA PHE A 329 -6.92 -0.57 -5.79
C PHE A 329 -5.57 0.09 -6.07
N ALA A 330 -4.88 0.50 -5.01
CA ALA A 330 -3.52 1.02 -5.08
C ALA A 330 -2.57 0.07 -4.33
N GLU A 331 -1.54 -0.42 -5.01
CA GLU A 331 -0.43 -1.10 -4.36
C GLU A 331 0.44 -0.06 -3.67
N HIS A 332 0.39 -0.01 -2.33
CA HIS A 332 1.36 0.77 -1.56
C HIS A 332 2.39 -0.18 -0.96
N VAL A 333 3.61 -0.11 -1.50
CA VAL A 333 4.79 -0.57 -0.76
C VAL A 333 4.95 0.42 0.40
N ALA A 334 4.73 -0.05 1.63
CA ALA A 334 4.89 0.80 2.81
C ALA A 334 6.28 1.49 2.77
N PRO A 335 6.38 2.81 2.92
CA PRO A 335 7.65 3.50 2.87
C PRO A 335 8.53 3.00 4.02
N ASN A 336 9.70 2.46 3.69
CA ASN A 336 10.63 1.96 4.69
C ASN A 336 11.29 3.14 5.44
N ASN A 337 10.75 3.47 6.61
CA ASN A 337 11.22 4.48 7.54
C ASN A 337 12.30 3.96 8.51
N ALA A 338 13.08 2.96 8.10
CA ALA A 338 14.25 2.54 8.86
C ALA A 338 15.40 3.56 8.71
N SER A 339 16.14 3.76 9.80
CA SER A 339 17.38 4.51 9.81
C SER A 339 18.52 3.61 10.28
N VAL A 340 19.66 3.73 9.63
CA VAL A 340 20.88 2.99 9.94
C VAL A 340 22.00 3.99 10.09
N ASP A 341 22.75 3.89 11.18
CA ASP A 341 23.98 4.65 11.39
C ASP A 341 25.11 3.72 11.82
N LEU A 342 26.31 3.98 11.31
CA LEU A 342 27.53 3.29 11.71
C LEU A 342 28.42 4.31 12.43
N SER A 343 28.21 4.39 13.74
CA SER A 343 28.90 5.28 14.65
C SER A 343 30.13 4.62 15.24
N GLU A 344 31.08 5.45 15.68
CA GLU A 344 32.32 5.02 16.34
C GLU A 344 33.26 4.20 15.43
N GLY A 345 34.51 4.00 15.88
CA GLY A 345 35.61 3.41 15.12
C GLY A 345 36.84 4.32 15.05
N ASN A 346 38.02 3.74 15.26
CA ASN A 346 39.30 4.46 15.39
C ASN A 346 40.08 4.54 14.07
N ASN A 347 39.52 4.00 12.98
CA ASN A 347 40.15 3.88 11.66
C ASN A 347 41.49 3.11 11.71
N PHE A 348 41.69 2.30 12.75
CA PHE A 348 42.99 1.76 13.09
C PHE A 348 42.89 0.47 13.92
N ALA A 349 43.75 -0.51 13.64
CA ALA A 349 43.92 -1.74 14.43
C ALA A 349 45.41 -2.04 14.70
N LEU A 350 45.71 -2.64 15.85
CA LEU A 350 47.10 -2.92 16.26
C LEU A 350 47.44 -4.41 16.15
N PHE A 351 48.54 -4.71 15.48
CA PHE A 351 49.09 -6.05 15.34
C PHE A 351 50.29 -6.25 16.28
N GLY A 352 50.21 -7.20 17.23
CA GLY A 352 51.31 -7.55 18.14
C GLY A 352 50.90 -7.68 19.61
N ASN A 353 51.91 -7.74 20.51
CA ASN A 353 51.78 -7.79 21.97
C ASN A 353 52.05 -6.38 22.55
N PRO A 354 51.20 -5.82 23.44
CA PRO A 354 50.21 -6.52 24.24
C PRO A 354 48.77 -6.36 23.74
N TYR A 355 48.09 -7.52 23.68
CA TYR A 355 46.71 -7.82 23.28
C TYR A 355 46.00 -6.90 22.27
N PHE A 356 46.02 -7.37 21.01
CA PHE A 356 45.07 -7.14 19.91
C PHE A 356 44.05 -6.00 20.09
N GLY A 357 44.43 -4.79 19.70
CA GLY A 357 43.47 -3.70 19.52
C GLY A 357 42.62 -3.96 18.28
N SER A 358 41.37 -4.42 18.46
CA SER A 358 40.36 -4.47 17.40
C SER A 358 39.77 -3.08 17.18
N ASP A 359 39.44 -2.76 15.92
CA ASP A 359 38.60 -1.58 15.65
C ASP A 359 37.14 -1.98 15.83
N ASN A 360 36.47 -1.44 16.85
CA ASN A 360 35.07 -1.73 17.18
C ASN A 360 34.20 -0.56 16.72
N MET A 361 33.30 -0.84 15.78
CA MET A 361 32.29 0.10 15.31
C MET A 361 30.92 -0.33 15.83
N VAL A 362 30.07 0.63 16.18
CA VAL A 362 28.71 0.35 16.66
C VAL A 362 27.72 0.64 15.53
N LEU A 363 27.08 -0.40 15.04
CA LEU A 363 26.01 -0.32 14.04
C LEU A 363 24.67 -0.14 14.76
N GLN A 364 24.10 1.05 14.69
CA GLN A 364 22.79 1.36 15.24
C GLN A 364 21.72 1.28 14.15
N ILE A 365 20.70 0.46 14.40
CA ILE A 365 19.60 0.24 13.48
C ILE A 365 18.29 0.52 14.20
N ASN A 366 17.48 1.39 13.59
CA ASN A 366 16.17 1.76 14.13
C ASN A 366 15.09 1.46 13.09
N ASN A 367 14.19 0.55 13.44
CA ASN A 367 13.00 0.25 12.65
C ASN A 367 11.86 1.18 13.08
N SER A 368 11.74 2.36 12.46
CA SER A 368 10.62 3.29 12.73
C SER A 368 9.32 2.89 12.00
N ASN A 369 9.25 1.69 11.43
CA ASN A 369 8.06 1.20 10.76
C ASN A 369 7.10 0.51 11.74
N ASN A 370 5.83 0.46 11.36
CA ASN A 370 4.77 -0.31 12.04
C ASN A 370 4.74 -1.80 11.64
N TYR A 371 5.80 -2.32 11.03
CA TYR A 371 5.83 -3.71 10.57
C TYR A 371 7.22 -4.33 10.76
N VAL A 372 7.25 -5.66 10.79
CA VAL A 372 8.49 -6.44 10.90
C VAL A 372 9.29 -6.29 9.61
N VAL A 373 10.58 -6.02 9.74
CA VAL A 373 11.50 -5.87 8.59
C VAL A 373 12.60 -6.92 8.64
N ASN A 374 12.95 -7.47 7.47
CA ASN A 374 14.11 -8.35 7.35
C ASN A 374 15.37 -7.49 7.23
N LEU A 375 16.33 -7.75 8.12
CA LEU A 375 17.62 -7.11 8.22
C LEU A 375 18.71 -8.07 7.72
N THR A 376 19.50 -7.63 6.76
CA THR A 376 20.71 -8.33 6.32
C THR A 376 21.90 -7.39 6.48
N VAL A 377 22.87 -7.80 7.29
CA VAL A 377 24.14 -7.09 7.47
C VAL A 377 25.24 -7.92 6.81
N ALA A 378 25.72 -7.44 5.67
CA ALA A 378 26.82 -8.03 4.93
C ALA A 378 28.12 -7.26 5.20
N VAL A 379 29.05 -7.92 5.87
CA VAL A 379 30.37 -7.39 6.19
C VAL A 379 31.38 -7.96 5.21
N LYS A 380 31.98 -7.09 4.37
CA LYS A 380 33.01 -7.51 3.42
C LYS A 380 34.39 -7.27 4.02
N VAL A 381 35.07 -8.35 4.33
CA VAL A 381 36.39 -8.33 4.97
C VAL A 381 37.50 -8.36 3.92
N PRO A 382 38.45 -7.42 3.96
CA PRO A 382 39.67 -7.46 3.14
C PRO A 382 40.55 -8.68 3.48
N ARG A 383 41.28 -9.21 2.49
CA ARG A 383 42.19 -10.35 2.72
C ARG A 383 43.24 -10.01 3.76
N GLY A 384 43.37 -10.85 4.79
CA GLY A 384 44.31 -10.65 5.92
C GLY A 384 43.60 -10.24 7.22
N LEU A 385 42.40 -9.69 7.15
CA LEU A 385 41.62 -9.33 8.33
C LEU A 385 40.56 -10.38 8.66
N SER A 386 40.17 -10.45 9.93
CA SER A 386 38.96 -11.12 10.40
C SER A 386 37.98 -10.07 10.92
N SER A 387 36.68 -10.31 10.82
CA SER A 387 35.66 -9.39 11.37
C SER A 387 34.46 -10.13 11.90
N THR A 388 33.54 -9.41 12.55
CA THR A 388 32.19 -9.90 12.84
C THR A 388 31.56 -10.48 11.55
N PRO A 389 31.01 -11.71 11.59
CA PRO A 389 30.44 -12.35 10.41
C PRO A 389 29.20 -11.62 9.90
N SER A 390 28.90 -11.81 8.62
CA SER A 390 27.62 -11.34 8.05
C SER A 390 26.46 -12.13 8.67
N PHE A 391 25.35 -11.46 8.94
CA PHE A 391 24.18 -12.07 9.58
C PHE A 391 22.86 -11.58 8.98
N ASN A 392 21.82 -12.39 9.17
CA ASN A 392 20.46 -12.11 8.75
C ASN A 392 19.53 -12.29 9.94
N GLU A 393 18.70 -11.30 10.21
CA GLU A 393 17.71 -11.30 11.29
C GLU A 393 16.42 -10.58 10.86
N SER A 394 15.38 -10.68 11.69
CA SER A 394 14.20 -9.83 11.61
C SER A 394 14.18 -8.82 12.74
N MET A 395 13.66 -7.62 12.48
CA MET A 395 13.41 -6.59 13.49
C MET A 395 11.92 -6.35 13.67
N SER A 396 11.48 -6.32 14.92
CA SER A 396 10.11 -6.01 15.33
C SER A 396 9.75 -4.55 15.04
N PRO A 397 8.44 -4.20 14.98
CA PRO A 397 8.00 -2.81 14.81
C PRO A 397 8.53 -1.92 15.95
N MET A 398 8.95 -0.69 15.62
CA MET A 398 9.46 0.29 16.59
C MET A 398 10.70 -0.17 17.39
N GLU A 399 11.37 -1.24 16.94
CA GLU A 399 12.54 -1.81 17.62
C GLU A 399 13.83 -1.07 17.24
N LYS A 400 14.69 -0.86 18.24
CA LYS A 400 16.06 -0.36 18.08
C LYS A 400 17.04 -1.43 18.50
N LYS A 401 18.02 -1.72 17.65
CA LYS A 401 19.10 -2.67 17.93
C LYS A 401 20.46 -2.02 17.66
N SER A 402 21.44 -2.40 18.46
CA SER A 402 22.84 -2.01 18.29
C SER A 402 23.69 -3.27 18.15
N TYR A 403 24.63 -3.27 17.21
CA TYR A 403 25.53 -4.39 16.95
C TYR A 403 26.98 -3.93 16.94
N ASP A 404 27.86 -4.70 17.57
CA ASP A 404 29.30 -4.46 17.54
C ASP A 404 29.92 -5.11 16.30
N VAL A 405 30.51 -4.28 15.44
CA VAL A 405 31.23 -4.69 14.24
C VAL A 405 32.72 -4.50 14.51
N SER A 406 33.40 -5.60 14.85
CA SER A 406 34.83 -5.60 15.16
C SER A 406 35.65 -6.03 13.96
N VAL A 407 36.80 -5.39 13.74
CA VAL A 407 37.81 -5.79 12.76
C VAL A 407 39.11 -6.12 13.48
N ILE A 408 39.62 -7.33 13.23
CA ILE A 408 40.74 -7.93 13.96
C ILE A 408 41.83 -8.37 12.96
N PRO A 409 43.07 -7.88 13.09
CA PRO A 409 44.19 -8.35 12.27
C PRO A 409 44.58 -9.77 12.65
N SER A 410 44.78 -10.63 11.64
CA SER A 410 44.95 -12.08 11.88
C SER A 410 46.40 -12.56 11.81
N ASN A 411 47.28 -11.83 11.13
CA ASN A 411 48.67 -12.24 10.87
C ASN A 411 49.59 -11.06 10.51
N ASN A 412 50.91 -11.28 10.43
CA ASN A 412 51.87 -10.24 10.05
C ASN A 412 51.63 -9.67 8.62
N SER A 413 50.95 -10.40 7.73
CA SER A 413 50.55 -9.88 6.41
C SER A 413 49.31 -8.97 6.45
N SER A 414 48.75 -8.74 7.64
CA SER A 414 47.63 -7.84 7.87
C SER A 414 48.07 -6.39 8.00
N LEU A 415 49.38 -6.07 7.93
CA LEU A 415 49.88 -4.70 8.00
C LEU A 415 49.56 -3.95 6.71
N GLY A 416 48.89 -2.81 6.81
CA GLY A 416 48.41 -2.09 5.63
C GLY A 416 47.18 -1.22 5.89
N THR A 417 46.81 -0.41 4.90
CA THR A 417 45.53 0.28 4.87
C THR A 417 44.53 -0.52 4.05
N TYR A 418 43.38 -0.83 4.65
CA TYR A 418 42.31 -1.59 4.02
C TYR A 418 41.02 -0.79 3.98
N ASN A 419 40.26 -0.97 2.91
CA ASN A 419 38.91 -0.42 2.81
C ASN A 419 37.90 -1.48 3.28
N PHE A 420 37.36 -1.25 4.47
CA PHE A 420 36.33 -2.07 5.08
C PHE A 420 34.94 -1.55 4.71
N THR A 421 34.08 -2.44 4.21
CA THR A 421 32.72 -2.05 3.80
C THR A 421 31.66 -2.88 4.49
N VAL A 422 30.70 -2.18 5.12
CA VAL A 422 29.50 -2.77 5.72
C VAL A 422 28.31 -2.39 4.85
N ARG A 423 27.62 -3.39 4.31
CA ARG A 423 26.37 -3.21 3.58
C ARG A 423 25.22 -3.67 4.47
N VAL A 424 24.30 -2.76 4.75
CA VAL A 424 23.07 -3.05 5.50
C VAL A 424 21.90 -2.96 4.54
N THR A 425 21.13 -4.03 4.45
CA THR A 425 19.91 -4.10 3.64
C THR A 425 18.73 -4.30 4.58
N ILE A 426 17.74 -3.41 4.51
CA ILE A 426 16.46 -3.56 5.21
C ILE A 426 15.37 -3.54 4.16
N SER A 427 14.68 -4.67 3.98
CA SER A 427 13.70 -4.86 2.92
C SER A 427 14.26 -4.48 1.53
N SER A 428 13.89 -3.33 0.96
CA SER A 428 14.34 -2.83 -0.35
C SER A 428 15.39 -1.71 -0.28
N LYS A 429 15.69 -1.17 0.92
CA LYS A 429 16.60 -0.03 1.10
C LYS A 429 17.97 -0.53 1.52
N VAL A 430 19.01 0.03 0.89
CA VAL A 430 20.41 -0.37 1.10
C VAL A 430 21.23 0.81 1.59
N TRP A 431 21.97 0.61 2.67
CA TRP A 431 22.99 1.53 3.17
C TRP A 431 24.35 0.88 3.00
N ASN A 432 25.31 1.64 2.45
CA ASN A 432 26.69 1.18 2.33
C ASN A 432 27.58 2.14 3.13
N PHE A 433 28.29 1.58 4.09
CA PHE A 433 29.30 2.28 4.88
C PHE A 433 30.68 1.78 4.45
N ALA A 434 31.58 2.71 4.13
CA ALA A 434 32.98 2.41 3.85
C ALA A 434 33.86 3.15 4.87
N ARG A 435 34.86 2.44 5.39
CA ARG A 435 35.83 2.96 6.35
C ARG A 435 37.22 2.48 5.96
N ASN A 436 38.21 3.37 6.03
CA ASN A 436 39.60 2.99 5.85
C ASN A 436 40.17 2.61 7.22
N ILE A 437 40.66 1.38 7.34
CA ILE A 437 41.27 0.86 8.56
C ILE A 437 42.75 0.65 8.29
N THR A 438 43.60 1.29 9.07
CA THR A 438 45.05 1.12 9.00
C THR A 438 45.52 0.16 10.09
N VAL A 439 46.25 -0.87 9.70
CA VAL A 439 46.82 -1.87 10.60
C VAL A 439 48.32 -1.66 10.70
N VAL A 440 48.83 -1.56 11.92
CA VAL A 440 50.27 -1.32 12.17
C VAL A 440 50.81 -2.26 13.25
N SER A 441 52.13 -2.33 13.35
CA SER A 441 52.86 -3.05 14.40
C SER A 441 53.69 -2.08 15.24
N LEU A 442 53.98 -2.44 16.48
CA LEU A 442 54.86 -1.65 17.34
C LEU A 442 56.30 -1.62 16.79
N ASP A 443 56.89 -0.44 16.67
CA ASP A 443 58.29 -0.25 16.27
C ASP A 443 59.21 -0.31 17.49
N THR A 444 60.25 -1.14 17.42
CA THR A 444 61.24 -1.29 18.49
C THR A 444 62.20 -0.10 18.60
N ASN A 445 62.31 0.74 17.55
CA ASN A 445 63.23 1.89 17.51
C ASN A 445 62.61 3.19 18.03
N LEU A 446 61.28 3.24 18.12
CA LEU A 446 60.53 4.38 18.63
C LEU A 446 60.08 4.09 20.05
N THR A 447 60.41 4.98 20.98
CA THR A 447 60.01 4.84 22.39
C THR A 447 59.43 6.15 22.91
N ALA A 448 58.46 6.06 23.81
CA ALA A 448 58.01 7.17 24.64
C ALA A 448 58.51 6.91 26.06
N ASN A 449 59.32 7.82 26.61
CA ASN A 449 59.96 7.64 27.92
C ASN A 449 60.65 6.26 28.06
N ASN A 450 61.34 5.82 27.00
CA ASN A 450 62.04 4.52 26.88
C ASN A 450 61.15 3.27 26.84
N GLN A 451 59.84 3.40 26.61
CA GLN A 451 58.91 2.27 26.47
C GLN A 451 58.06 2.37 25.19
N ASN A 452 57.72 1.23 24.58
CA ASN A 452 56.72 1.12 23.53
C ASN A 452 56.05 -0.26 23.63
N PRO A 453 54.77 -0.36 24.04
CA PRO A 453 53.84 0.73 24.33
C PRO A 453 54.13 1.44 25.67
N TYR A 454 53.74 2.71 25.78
CA TYR A 454 53.79 3.47 27.04
C TYR A 454 52.40 3.53 27.68
N TYR A 455 52.30 3.28 28.99
CA TYR A 455 51.06 3.27 29.75
C TYR A 455 51.13 4.23 30.94
N ASP A 456 50.11 5.08 31.10
CA ASP A 456 50.02 6.01 32.23
C ASP A 456 48.55 6.16 32.66
N ASN A 457 48.33 6.62 33.89
CA ASN A 457 47.02 6.96 34.44
C ASN A 457 46.81 8.47 34.57
N SER A 458 47.79 9.28 34.15
CA SER A 458 47.77 10.74 34.20
C SER A 458 47.05 11.32 33.00
N THR A 459 46.11 12.25 33.22
CA THR A 459 45.39 12.97 32.14
C THR A 459 46.28 13.96 31.39
N VAL A 460 47.42 14.35 31.98
CA VAL A 460 48.46 15.16 31.35
C VAL A 460 49.76 14.37 31.38
N MET A 461 50.27 13.97 30.23
CA MET A 461 51.52 13.21 30.09
C MET A 461 52.58 14.06 29.43
N ASN A 462 53.74 14.20 30.07
CA ASN A 462 54.94 14.73 29.42
C ASN A 462 55.78 13.54 28.92
N LEU A 463 55.95 13.47 27.61
CA LEU A 463 56.52 12.32 26.92
C LEU A 463 57.75 12.79 26.13
N THR A 464 58.86 12.08 26.32
CA THR A 464 60.05 12.21 25.49
C THR A 464 59.98 11.08 24.45
N ILE A 465 59.66 11.43 23.20
CA ILE A 465 59.68 10.50 22.07
C ILE A 465 61.14 10.37 21.63
N GLY A 466 61.75 9.21 21.86
CA GLY A 466 63.08 8.86 21.38
C GLY A 466 63.01 8.05 20.08
N ASN A 467 63.86 8.40 19.12
CA ASN A 467 64.06 7.65 17.90
C ASN A 467 65.50 7.14 17.82
N HIS A 468 65.69 5.83 17.98
CA HIS A 468 67.00 5.16 17.94
C HIS A 468 67.35 4.62 16.52
N GLY A 469 66.54 4.96 15.52
CA GLY A 469 66.69 4.52 14.14
C GLY A 469 66.89 5.68 13.16
N HIS A 470 66.32 5.54 11.96
CA HIS A 470 66.35 6.55 10.90
C HIS A 470 65.34 7.67 11.18
N SER A 471 65.46 8.83 10.51
CA SER A 471 64.48 9.93 10.68
C SER A 471 63.05 9.42 10.47
N ALA A 472 62.16 9.67 11.43
CA ALA A 472 60.79 9.17 11.44
C ALA A 472 59.81 10.33 11.26
N LEU A 473 58.82 10.14 10.38
CA LEU A 473 57.72 11.08 10.20
C LEU A 473 56.45 10.43 10.73
N LEU A 474 56.07 10.82 11.94
CA LEU A 474 55.01 10.19 12.71
C LEU A 474 53.65 10.83 12.43
N GLU A 475 52.73 10.05 11.86
CA GLU A 475 51.33 10.43 11.69
C GLU A 475 50.52 9.98 12.91
N VAL A 476 49.67 10.88 13.43
CA VAL A 476 48.98 10.67 14.70
C VAL A 476 47.55 10.14 14.50
N TYR A 477 47.26 8.98 15.11
CA TYR A 477 45.93 8.36 15.19
C TYR A 477 45.44 8.32 16.64
N ARG A 478 44.12 8.35 16.82
CA ARG A 478 43.46 8.34 18.14
C ARG A 478 42.80 7.00 18.40
N PHE A 479 42.96 6.50 19.61
CA PHE A 479 42.19 5.38 20.14
C PHE A 479 41.09 5.95 21.04
N ASN A 480 39.83 5.79 20.59
CA ASN A 480 38.59 6.34 21.13
C ASN A 480 38.38 7.86 20.83
N VAL A 481 37.22 8.18 20.24
CA VAL A 481 36.83 9.51 19.71
C VAL A 481 36.70 10.58 20.83
N SER A 482 36.62 10.15 22.09
CA SER A 482 36.43 11.04 23.24
C SER A 482 37.71 11.73 23.76
N SER A 483 38.88 11.44 23.17
CA SER A 483 40.17 12.03 23.57
C SER A 483 40.55 13.26 22.71
N ILE A 484 40.85 14.39 23.37
CA ILE A 484 41.43 15.59 22.73
C ILE A 484 42.86 15.74 23.23
N PHE A 485 43.84 15.62 22.32
CA PHE A 485 45.25 15.82 22.65
C PHE A 485 45.79 17.13 22.05
N TYR A 486 46.78 17.72 22.71
CA TYR A 486 47.53 18.88 22.23
C TYR A 486 49.01 18.57 22.29
N ILE A 487 49.70 18.62 21.15
CA ILE A 487 51.16 18.48 21.08
C ILE A 487 51.76 19.88 21.16
N ASN A 488 52.53 20.15 22.22
CA ASN A 488 53.23 21.44 22.39
C ASN A 488 54.70 21.26 21.96
N GLY A 489 55.17 22.00 20.96
CA GLY A 489 56.58 21.93 20.51
C GLY A 489 56.84 21.91 19.00
N THR A 490 55.82 21.81 18.15
CA THR A 490 55.92 21.98 16.69
C THR A 490 54.85 22.95 16.21
N THR A 491 55.19 23.77 15.22
CA THR A 491 54.32 24.82 14.64
C THR A 491 52.92 24.29 14.37
N GLY A 492 51.92 24.97 14.94
CA GLY A 492 50.66 24.37 15.33
C GLY A 492 49.81 23.79 14.22
N THR A 493 49.01 22.78 14.56
CA THR A 493 47.78 22.43 13.85
C THR A 493 46.81 21.75 14.81
N THR A 494 45.66 22.39 15.05
CA THR A 494 44.44 21.72 15.54
C THR A 494 43.82 20.98 14.37
N GLY A 495 43.91 19.65 14.33
CA GLY A 495 43.34 18.83 13.25
C GLY A 495 43.62 17.32 13.41
N THR A 496 42.96 16.51 12.59
CA THR A 496 43.01 15.03 12.59
C THR A 496 44.24 14.42 11.92
N HIS A 497 45.15 15.24 11.36
CA HIS A 497 46.43 14.79 10.82
C HIS A 497 47.52 15.74 11.31
N SER A 498 48.02 15.49 12.51
CA SER A 498 49.22 16.14 13.04
C SER A 498 50.41 15.26 12.71
N PHE A 499 51.47 15.83 12.15
CA PHE A 499 52.73 15.12 11.92
C PHE A 499 53.76 15.56 12.95
N VAL A 500 54.52 14.61 13.49
CA VAL A 500 55.69 14.87 14.33
C VAL A 500 56.91 14.31 13.64
N GLU A 501 57.86 15.18 13.31
CA GLU A 501 59.14 14.76 12.77
C GLU A 501 60.11 14.54 13.93
N VAL A 502 60.69 13.34 13.99
CA VAL A 502 61.70 12.98 15.00
C VAL A 502 62.99 12.60 14.26
N PRO A 503 64.00 13.48 14.25
CA PRO A 503 65.27 13.21 13.58
C PRO A 503 65.95 11.94 14.13
N SER A 504 66.81 11.34 13.31
CA SER A 504 67.58 10.13 13.68
C SER A 504 68.41 10.35 14.95
N ASN A 505 68.39 9.38 15.86
CA ASN A 505 69.12 9.41 17.14
C ASN A 505 68.87 10.66 17.98
N SER A 506 67.66 11.20 17.90
CA SER A 506 67.23 12.37 18.65
C SER A 506 65.95 12.08 19.43
N SER A 507 65.63 12.98 20.36
CA SER A 507 64.39 12.93 21.13
C SER A 507 63.64 14.24 21.06
N VAL A 508 62.32 14.16 20.95
CA VAL A 508 61.41 15.32 20.97
C VAL A 508 60.51 15.22 22.20
N ASN A 509 60.37 16.32 22.93
CA ASN A 509 59.43 16.39 24.05
C ASN A 509 58.06 16.82 23.54
N ILE A 510 57.04 16.03 23.87
CA ILE A 510 55.64 16.35 23.62
C ILE A 510 54.88 16.29 24.95
N THR A 511 53.84 17.11 25.06
CA THR A 511 52.81 16.91 26.07
C THR A 511 51.61 16.27 25.39
N ALA A 512 50.94 15.32 26.05
CA ALA A 512 49.67 14.77 25.60
C ALA A 512 48.61 14.98 26.70
N LEU A 513 47.44 15.45 26.29
CA LEU A 513 46.30 15.73 27.16
C LEU A 513 45.19 14.74 26.84
N PHE A 514 44.56 14.17 27.86
CA PHE A 514 43.44 13.22 27.74
C PHE A 514 42.25 13.73 28.57
N TYR A 515 41.21 14.20 27.90
CA TYR A 515 39.99 14.71 28.53
C TYR A 515 38.95 13.61 28.78
N THR A 516 39.24 12.62 29.64
CA THR A 516 38.23 11.58 29.97
C THR A 516 38.42 11.03 31.39
N SER A 517 37.33 10.82 32.14
CA SER A 517 37.38 10.39 33.55
C SER A 517 36.93 8.95 33.82
N SER A 518 36.65 8.13 32.79
CA SER A 518 36.13 6.77 33.01
C SER A 518 36.44 5.71 31.94
N MET A 519 37.08 6.04 30.82
CA MET A 519 37.39 5.08 29.75
C MET A 519 38.88 5.05 29.42
N PRO A 520 39.47 3.89 29.07
CA PRO A 520 40.79 3.83 28.47
C PRO A 520 40.82 4.59 27.15
N ALA A 521 41.90 5.33 26.90
CA ALA A 521 42.12 6.09 25.68
C ALA A 521 43.58 5.91 25.22
N GLY A 522 43.91 6.27 23.98
CA GLY A 522 45.28 6.15 23.51
C GLY A 522 45.58 6.98 22.27
N ILE A 523 46.86 7.14 21.99
CA ILE A 523 47.40 7.83 20.83
C ILE A 523 48.42 6.91 20.18
N ILE A 524 48.39 6.84 18.86
CA ILE A 524 49.28 5.99 18.08
C ILE A 524 49.97 6.85 17.04
N PHE A 525 51.29 6.81 17.05
CA PHE A 525 52.17 7.49 16.11
C PHE A 525 52.65 6.46 15.10
N VAL A 526 52.24 6.59 13.84
CA VAL A 526 52.63 5.66 12.77
C VAL A 526 53.74 6.30 11.95
N ASP A 527 54.88 5.63 11.85
CA ASP A 527 55.99 6.08 11.02
C ASP A 527 55.72 5.77 9.54
N ARG A 528 55.74 6.82 8.71
CA ARG A 528 55.60 6.69 7.26
C ARG A 528 56.82 6.04 6.59
N ASN A 529 58.00 6.15 7.20
CA ASN A 529 59.26 5.76 6.55
C ASN A 529 59.57 4.26 6.69
N THR A 530 59.21 3.63 7.81
CA THR A 530 59.50 2.22 8.11
C THR A 530 58.42 1.24 7.63
N HIS A 531 57.36 1.74 6.99
CA HIS A 531 56.20 0.97 6.53
C HIS A 531 55.51 0.20 7.68
N TRP A 532 54.60 0.90 8.38
CA TRP A 532 53.69 0.36 9.41
C TRP A 532 54.31 0.10 10.80
N GLY A 533 55.48 0.66 11.09
CA GLY A 533 56.01 0.77 12.46
C GLY A 533 55.29 1.86 13.24
N ALA A 534 54.92 1.61 14.49
CA ALA A 534 54.18 2.56 15.31
C ALA A 534 54.63 2.63 16.76
N LEU A 535 54.48 3.81 17.34
CA LEU A 535 54.61 4.08 18.78
C LEU A 535 53.22 4.26 19.37
N ALA A 536 52.86 3.41 20.33
CA ALA A 536 51.55 3.44 20.98
C ALA A 536 51.64 3.95 22.42
N ILE A 537 50.72 4.84 22.79
CA ILE A 537 50.65 5.51 24.08
C ILE A 537 49.23 5.36 24.61
N PHE A 538 49.07 4.80 25.80
CA PHE A 538 47.76 4.49 26.38
C PHE A 538 47.56 5.18 27.73
N TYR A 539 46.38 5.79 27.89
CA TYR A 539 45.83 6.27 29.14
C TYR A 539 44.93 5.18 29.74
N ILE A 540 45.25 4.70 30.95
CA ILE A 540 44.47 3.71 31.70
C ILE A 540 44.05 4.32 33.05
N PRO A 541 42.76 4.67 33.25
CA PRO A 541 42.30 5.22 34.52
C PRO A 541 42.41 4.19 35.67
N THR A 542 42.71 4.66 36.88
CA THR A 542 42.94 3.82 38.08
C THR A 542 41.75 2.98 38.52
N THR A 543 40.53 3.36 38.12
CA THR A 543 39.28 2.62 38.38
C THR A 543 39.13 1.36 37.52
N SER A 544 39.98 1.18 36.51
CA SER A 544 39.92 0.08 35.54
C SER A 544 40.88 -1.08 35.91
N MET A 545 40.79 -1.63 37.13
CA MET A 545 41.65 -2.75 37.54
C MET A 545 41.55 -4.00 36.65
N TYR A 546 40.45 -4.17 35.92
CA TYR A 546 40.25 -5.31 35.00
C TYR A 546 41.12 -5.26 33.73
N TYR A 547 41.61 -4.08 33.33
CA TYR A 547 42.43 -3.94 32.11
C TYR A 547 43.93 -4.17 32.35
N LYS A 548 44.36 -4.28 33.61
CA LYS A 548 45.76 -4.56 33.96
C LYS A 548 46.17 -6.04 33.79
N LEU A 549 45.20 -6.91 33.55
CA LEU A 549 45.35 -8.37 33.50
C LEU A 549 45.16 -8.98 32.09
N ILE A 550 44.79 -8.16 31.09
CA ILE A 550 44.63 -8.57 29.68
C ILE A 550 45.58 -7.75 28.78
N ILE A 551 46.67 -7.21 29.34
CA ILE A 551 47.73 -6.51 28.62
C ILE A 551 49.02 -7.27 28.91
#